data_AF-A0A9E6TP75-F1
#
_entry.id   AF-A0A9E6TP75-F1
#
_cell.length_a   1.000
_cell.length_b   1.000
_cell.length_c   1.000
_cell.angle_alpha   90.00
_cell.angle_beta   90.00
_cell.angle_gamma   90.00
#
_symmetry.space_group_name_H-M   'P 1'
#
loop_
_entity.id
_entity.type
_entity.pdbx_description
1 polymer ?
#
loop_
_entity_poly.entity_id
_entity_poly.type
_entity_poly.pdbx_seq_one_letter_code
_entity_poly.pdbx_strand_id
1 'polypeptide(L)'
;MFNRNDFDQLTGEEKSFWRALGGCRGLYFVTYPSVAFQYPDSEETIRITRAPKQQGENGLKFWLHAECVDWHHERASYFVGYVSDAKFEDISEAVFNKMVAGAAHYLIAPLKQPLHEPNGFIGALLMYSMKTEFTISLFAEYEDEYIHFYWDTTA
;
A
#
# COMPACT_ATOMS: atom_id res chain seq x y z
N MET A 1 -6.01 10.44 9.03
CA MET A 1 -6.12 9.03 8.62
C MET A 1 -7.54 8.60 8.40
N PHE A 2 -7.76 7.97 7.25
CA PHE A 2 -9.03 7.32 6.90
C PHE A 2 -9.24 6.03 7.70
N ASN A 3 -10.49 5.58 7.77
CA ASN A 3 -10.87 4.28 8.34
C ASN A 3 -11.90 3.58 7.45
N ARG A 4 -12.41 2.44 7.92
CA ARG A 4 -13.40 1.64 7.17
C ARG A 4 -14.69 2.40 6.87
N ASN A 5 -15.17 3.25 7.78
CA ASN A 5 -16.38 4.04 7.55
C ASN A 5 -16.18 5.07 6.43
N ASP A 6 -15.01 5.70 6.34
CA ASP A 6 -14.69 6.63 5.25
C ASP A 6 -14.74 5.90 3.89
N PHE A 7 -14.22 4.67 3.83
CA PHE A 7 -14.31 3.84 2.63
C PHE A 7 -15.73 3.40 2.31
N ASP A 8 -16.52 3.02 3.31
CA ASP A 8 -17.89 2.55 3.11
C ASP A 8 -18.85 3.68 2.66
N GLN A 9 -18.52 4.94 2.93
CA GLN A 9 -19.24 6.11 2.42
C GLN A 9 -19.01 6.39 0.92
N LEU A 10 -17.94 5.85 0.33
CA LEU A 10 -17.69 6.01 -1.10
C LEU A 10 -18.75 5.28 -1.94
N THR A 11 -19.20 5.94 -3.00
CA THR A 11 -20.03 5.33 -4.05
C THR A 11 -19.24 4.27 -4.83
N GLY A 12 -19.97 3.38 -5.54
CA GLY A 12 -19.32 2.37 -6.39
C GLY A 12 -18.46 2.98 -7.50
N GLU A 13 -18.82 4.16 -8.01
CA GLU A 13 -18.01 4.89 -8.99
C GLU A 13 -16.70 5.38 -8.36
N GLU A 14 -16.75 5.94 -7.15
CA GLU A 14 -15.56 6.43 -6.42
C GLU A 14 -14.59 5.30 -6.05
N LYS A 15 -15.11 4.09 -5.83
CA LYS A 15 -14.31 2.87 -5.62
C LYS A 15 -13.75 2.27 -6.92
N SER A 16 -14.20 2.75 -8.09
CA SER A 16 -13.86 2.11 -9.36
C SER A 16 -12.39 2.27 -9.72
N PHE A 17 -11.86 1.27 -10.44
CA PHE A 17 -10.50 1.29 -10.99
C PHE A 17 -10.18 2.59 -11.75
N TRP A 18 -11.12 3.05 -12.59
CA TRP A 18 -10.93 4.26 -13.40
C TRP A 18 -10.84 5.53 -12.57
N ARG A 19 -11.58 5.62 -11.46
CA ARG A 19 -11.46 6.75 -10.52
C ARG A 19 -10.19 6.67 -9.70
N ALA A 20 -9.82 5.47 -9.24
CA ALA A 20 -8.58 5.26 -8.51
C ALA A 20 -7.35 5.62 -9.34
N LEU A 21 -7.33 5.33 -10.64
CA LEU A 21 -6.19 5.60 -11.54
C LEU A 21 -5.83 7.10 -11.69
N GLY A 22 -6.77 8.02 -11.50
CA GLY A 22 -6.56 9.47 -11.71
C GLY A 22 -6.30 10.29 -10.45
N GLY A 23 -6.08 9.65 -9.30
CA GLY A 23 -6.42 10.22 -7.99
C GLY A 23 -5.38 11.09 -7.29
N CYS A 24 -4.07 10.92 -7.53
CA CYS A 24 -3.04 11.53 -6.67
C CYS A 24 -1.90 12.19 -7.44
N ARG A 25 -1.64 13.47 -7.16
CA ARG A 25 -0.51 14.22 -7.72
C ARG A 25 0.76 13.94 -6.92
N GLY A 26 1.91 13.93 -7.61
CA GLY A 26 3.21 13.74 -6.98
C GLY A 26 3.45 12.32 -6.46
N LEU A 27 2.62 11.36 -6.91
CA LEU A 27 2.81 9.96 -6.60
C LEU A 27 4.03 9.43 -7.35
N TYR A 28 4.88 8.70 -6.65
CA TYR A 28 5.96 7.92 -7.24
C TYR A 28 6.05 6.58 -6.53
N PHE A 29 6.59 5.57 -7.20
CA PHE A 29 6.79 4.27 -6.60
C PHE A 29 8.11 3.65 -7.04
N VAL A 30 8.63 2.76 -6.21
CA VAL A 30 9.78 1.90 -6.50
C VAL A 30 9.33 0.46 -6.34
N THR A 31 9.66 -0.36 -7.32
CA THR A 31 9.36 -1.80 -7.32
C THR A 31 10.66 -2.59 -7.21
N TYR A 32 10.69 -3.56 -6.30
CA TYR A 32 11.72 -4.57 -6.15
C TYR A 32 11.12 -5.88 -6.68
N PRO A 33 11.37 -6.24 -7.95
CA PRO A 33 10.89 -7.50 -8.52
C PRO A 33 11.63 -8.70 -7.93
N SER A 34 11.21 -9.92 -8.26
CA SER A 34 11.85 -11.18 -7.84
C SER A 34 13.38 -11.20 -7.95
N VAL A 35 13.92 -10.65 -9.04
CA VAL A 35 15.38 -10.56 -9.27
C VAL A 35 16.13 -9.65 -8.29
N ALA A 36 15.43 -8.87 -7.47
CA ALA A 36 16.00 -8.01 -6.44
C ALA A 36 16.22 -8.75 -5.10
N PHE A 37 15.80 -10.00 -4.99
CA PHE A 37 15.93 -10.84 -3.80
C PHE A 37 17.08 -11.84 -3.92
N GLN A 38 17.60 -12.28 -2.77
CA GLN A 38 18.75 -13.18 -2.67
C GLN A 38 18.48 -14.56 -3.26
N TYR A 39 17.23 -15.02 -3.22
CA TYR A 39 16.84 -16.29 -3.78
C TYR A 39 16.37 -16.08 -5.22
N PRO A 40 17.04 -16.65 -6.23
CA PRO A 40 16.71 -16.42 -7.64
C PRO A 40 15.32 -16.92 -8.04
N ASP A 41 14.74 -17.84 -7.25
CA ASP A 41 13.39 -18.36 -7.41
C ASP A 41 12.39 -17.71 -6.43
N SER A 42 12.74 -16.60 -5.77
CA SER A 42 11.77 -15.89 -4.92
C SER A 42 10.66 -15.35 -5.80
N GLU A 43 9.46 -15.87 -5.67
CA GLU A 43 8.28 -15.34 -6.34
C GLU A 43 7.75 -14.07 -5.65
N GLU A 44 8.62 -13.35 -4.94
CA GLU A 44 8.31 -12.17 -4.14
C GLU A 44 8.42 -10.89 -4.97
N THR A 45 7.56 -9.92 -4.69
CA THR A 45 7.70 -8.54 -5.18
C THR A 45 7.35 -7.55 -4.08
N ILE A 46 8.14 -6.48 -3.97
CA ILE A 46 7.84 -5.33 -3.10
C ILE A 46 7.55 -4.13 -3.99
N ARG A 47 6.53 -3.35 -3.64
CA ARG A 47 6.29 -2.01 -4.15
C ARG A 47 6.15 -1.03 -3.01
N ILE A 48 6.86 0.08 -3.11
CA ILE A 48 6.75 1.19 -2.17
C ILE A 48 6.25 2.39 -2.95
N THR A 49 5.02 2.80 -2.67
CA THR A 49 4.37 3.95 -3.28
C THR A 49 4.35 5.10 -2.28
N ARG A 50 4.66 6.32 -2.73
CA ARG A 50 4.73 7.51 -1.88
C ARG A 50 4.09 8.70 -2.57
N ALA A 51 3.52 9.61 -1.78
CA ALA A 51 3.02 10.88 -2.27
C ALA A 51 3.09 11.96 -1.16
N PRO A 52 3.36 13.22 -1.51
CA PRO A 52 3.30 14.31 -0.54
C PRO A 52 1.87 14.47 -0.01
N LYS A 53 1.75 14.75 1.28
CA LYS A 53 0.45 14.95 1.92
C LYS A 53 -0.07 16.36 1.65
N GLN A 54 -1.32 16.46 1.20
CA GLN A 54 -2.01 17.73 1.05
C GLN A 54 -2.90 18.03 2.27
N GLN A 55 -3.06 19.31 2.58
CA GLN A 55 -3.85 19.75 3.72
C GLN A 55 -5.32 19.33 3.55
N GLY A 56 -5.87 18.68 4.59
CA GLY A 56 -7.28 18.25 4.61
C GLY A 56 -7.55 16.90 3.95
N GLU A 57 -6.54 16.23 3.40
CA GLU A 57 -6.66 14.85 2.92
C GLU A 57 -6.44 13.85 4.06
N ASN A 58 -7.11 12.70 3.98
CA ASN A 58 -7.01 11.63 4.97
C ASN A 58 -6.28 10.38 4.45
N GLY A 59 -5.77 10.39 3.22
CA GLY A 59 -5.03 9.28 2.60
C GLY A 59 -5.86 8.26 1.81
N LEU A 60 -7.20 8.30 1.86
CA LEU A 60 -8.05 7.27 1.26
C LEU A 60 -7.86 7.16 -0.27
N LYS A 61 -7.83 8.31 -0.96
CA LYS A 61 -7.60 8.37 -2.41
C LYS A 61 -6.20 7.88 -2.79
N PHE A 62 -5.21 8.17 -1.96
CA PHE A 62 -3.85 7.70 -2.14
C PHE A 62 -3.79 6.18 -2.05
N TRP A 63 -4.39 5.58 -1.03
CA TRP A 63 -4.42 4.13 -0.88
C TRP A 63 -5.10 3.46 -2.09
N LEU A 64 -6.28 3.94 -2.50
CA LEU A 64 -6.96 3.39 -3.68
C LEU A 64 -6.10 3.49 -4.95
N HIS A 65 -5.41 4.61 -5.14
CA HIS A 65 -4.51 4.78 -6.28
C HIS A 65 -3.32 3.81 -6.18
N ALA A 66 -2.71 3.69 -5.00
CA ALA A 66 -1.58 2.80 -4.77
C ALA A 66 -1.91 1.32 -5.02
N GLU A 67 -3.11 0.85 -4.62
CA GLU A 67 -3.61 -0.49 -4.95
C GLU A 67 -3.84 -0.71 -6.45
N CYS A 68 -4.13 0.36 -7.18
CA CYS A 68 -4.43 0.33 -8.61
C CYS A 68 -3.17 0.30 -9.50
N VAL A 69 -2.00 0.71 -8.99
CA VAL A 69 -0.78 0.94 -9.81
C VAL A 69 -0.40 -0.24 -10.70
N ASP A 70 -0.38 -1.47 -10.16
CA ASP A 70 -0.05 -2.68 -10.94
C ASP A 70 -1.30 -3.49 -11.35
N TRP A 71 -2.48 -2.90 -11.26
CA TRP A 71 -3.72 -3.58 -11.58
C TRP A 71 -3.96 -3.60 -13.10
N HIS A 72 -4.04 -4.79 -13.69
CA HIS A 72 -4.25 -4.93 -15.13
C HIS A 72 -5.65 -4.41 -15.54
N HIS A 73 -5.72 -3.61 -16.61
CA HIS A 73 -6.98 -3.00 -17.09
C HIS A 73 -8.09 -4.03 -17.35
N GLU A 74 -7.73 -5.22 -17.83
CA GLU A 74 -8.70 -6.32 -18.08
C GLU A 74 -9.34 -6.85 -16.79
N ARG A 75 -8.71 -6.61 -15.64
CA ARG A 75 -9.21 -6.99 -14.32
C ARG A 75 -9.91 -5.84 -13.60
N ALA A 76 -10.14 -4.71 -14.27
CA ALA A 76 -10.75 -3.52 -13.65
C ALA A 76 -12.10 -3.80 -12.97
N SER A 77 -12.88 -4.76 -13.48
CA SER A 77 -14.16 -5.20 -12.89
C SER A 77 -14.02 -5.86 -11.52
N TYR A 78 -12.87 -6.48 -11.24
CA TYR A 78 -12.59 -7.14 -9.95
C TYR A 78 -12.03 -6.20 -8.89
N PHE A 79 -11.53 -5.03 -9.28
CA PHE A 79 -10.87 -4.08 -8.38
C PHE A 79 -11.77 -3.66 -7.21
N VAL A 80 -13.03 -3.30 -7.49
CA VAL A 80 -13.99 -2.90 -6.44
C VAL A 80 -14.20 -4.00 -5.42
N GLY A 81 -14.32 -5.26 -5.87
CA GLY A 81 -14.46 -6.41 -4.98
C GLY A 81 -13.21 -6.60 -4.11
N TYR A 82 -12.02 -6.52 -4.72
CA TYR A 82 -10.74 -6.61 -4.03
C TYR A 82 -10.60 -5.56 -2.92
N VAL A 83 -10.78 -4.28 -3.23
CA VAL A 83 -10.65 -3.21 -2.21
C VAL A 83 -11.79 -3.23 -1.18
N SER A 84 -12.97 -3.74 -1.55
CA SER A 84 -14.10 -3.85 -0.62
C SER A 84 -13.93 -4.97 0.41
N ASP A 85 -13.23 -6.03 0.04
CA ASP A 85 -12.95 -7.17 0.92
C ASP A 85 -11.79 -6.92 1.89
N ALA A 86 -11.03 -5.83 1.69
CA ALA A 86 -9.95 -5.43 2.57
C ALA A 86 -10.49 -5.09 3.98
N LYS A 87 -9.90 -5.73 4.99
CA LYS A 87 -10.04 -5.38 6.40
C LYS A 87 -9.01 -4.33 6.75
N PHE A 88 -9.40 -3.38 7.60
CA PHE A 88 -8.60 -2.24 7.99
C PHE A 88 -8.25 -2.46 9.46
N GLU A 89 -6.98 -2.66 9.75
CA GLU A 89 -6.49 -2.83 11.12
C GLU A 89 -5.51 -1.71 11.45
N ASP A 90 -5.83 -0.93 12.49
CA ASP A 90 -4.92 0.09 12.99
C ASP A 90 -3.68 -0.56 13.60
N ILE A 91 -2.51 -0.14 13.14
CA ILE A 91 -1.22 -0.61 13.65
C ILE A 91 -0.35 0.56 14.10
N SER A 92 0.57 0.30 15.03
CA SER A 92 1.55 1.30 15.44
C SER A 92 2.66 1.45 14.40
N GLU A 93 3.36 2.58 14.43
CA GLU A 93 4.55 2.82 13.60
C GLU A 93 5.62 1.74 13.79
N ALA A 94 5.80 1.25 15.02
CA ALA A 94 6.74 0.17 15.32
C ALA A 94 6.34 -1.15 14.65
N VAL A 95 5.04 -1.48 14.59
CA VAL A 95 4.53 -2.67 13.90
C VAL A 95 4.69 -2.50 12.38
N PHE A 96 4.34 -1.34 11.83
CA PHE A 96 4.55 -1.01 10.42
C PHE A 96 6.02 -1.23 10.01
N ASN A 97 6.95 -0.59 10.72
CA ASN A 97 8.38 -0.71 10.44
C ASN A 97 8.89 -2.15 10.58
N LYS A 98 8.39 -2.91 11.57
CA LYS A 98 8.73 -4.33 11.74
C LYS A 98 8.26 -5.17 10.56
N MET A 99 7.06 -4.95 10.04
CA MET A 99 6.53 -5.70 8.90
C MET A 99 7.28 -5.38 7.61
N VAL A 100 7.59 -4.09 7.36
CA VAL A 100 8.46 -3.67 6.26
C VAL A 100 9.83 -4.35 6.36
N ALA A 101 10.42 -4.37 7.56
CA ALA A 101 11.70 -5.01 7.80
C ALA A 101 11.69 -6.53 7.54
N GLY A 102 10.61 -7.20 7.93
CA GLY A 102 10.41 -8.64 7.69
C GLY A 102 10.33 -8.97 6.20
N ALA A 103 9.48 -8.25 5.46
CA ALA A 103 9.30 -8.47 4.02
C ALA A 103 10.56 -8.11 3.20
N ALA A 104 11.29 -7.07 3.60
CA ALA A 104 12.48 -6.61 2.89
C ALA A 104 13.77 -7.39 3.26
N HIS A 105 13.70 -8.38 4.16
CA HIS A 105 14.87 -9.04 4.74
C HIS A 105 15.78 -9.70 3.70
N TYR A 106 15.19 -10.28 2.65
CA TYR A 106 15.90 -11.02 1.61
C TYR A 106 16.28 -10.18 0.39
N LEU A 107 16.11 -8.86 0.41
CA LEU A 107 16.59 -8.01 -0.70
C LEU A 107 18.12 -8.09 -0.80
N ILE A 108 18.63 -8.12 -2.04
CA ILE A 108 20.08 -8.07 -2.33
C ILE A 108 20.64 -6.71 -1.92
N ALA A 109 19.96 -5.64 -2.31
CA ALA A 109 20.26 -4.28 -1.90
C ALA A 109 19.38 -3.92 -0.70
N PRO A 110 19.95 -3.66 0.50
CA PRO A 110 19.16 -3.35 1.67
C PRO A 110 18.28 -2.12 1.47
N LEU A 111 17.00 -2.25 1.80
CA LEU A 111 16.06 -1.14 1.82
C LEU A 111 16.42 -0.19 2.98
N LYS A 112 16.53 1.12 2.73
CA LYS A 112 16.70 2.11 3.80
C LYS A 112 15.50 2.02 4.76
N GLN A 113 15.80 1.83 6.04
CA GLN A 113 14.79 1.75 7.10
C GLN A 113 15.13 2.71 8.25
N PRO A 114 14.13 3.31 8.91
CA PRO A 114 12.71 3.31 8.53
C PRO A 114 12.46 4.01 7.18
N LEU A 115 11.31 3.73 6.55
CA LEU A 115 10.96 4.32 5.23
C LEU A 115 10.76 5.84 5.29
N HIS A 116 10.28 6.31 6.44
CA HIS A 116 10.22 7.71 6.82
C HIS A 116 11.06 7.94 8.08
N GLU A 117 11.60 9.13 8.24
CA GLU A 117 12.25 9.48 9.50
C GLU A 117 11.21 9.48 10.64
N PRO A 118 11.59 9.18 11.90
CA PRO A 118 10.66 8.99 13.02
C PRO A 118 10.12 10.33 13.56
N ASN A 119 9.45 11.10 12.71
CA ASN A 119 8.80 12.35 13.02
C ASN A 119 7.47 12.46 12.27
N GLY A 120 6.50 13.16 12.86
CA GLY A 120 5.22 13.44 12.22
C GLY A 120 4.35 12.22 11.94
N PHE A 121 4.54 11.07 12.61
CA PHE A 121 3.66 9.91 12.44
C PHE A 121 2.23 10.23 12.92
N ILE A 122 1.24 9.96 12.06
CA ILE A 122 -0.18 10.19 12.36
C ILE A 122 -0.92 8.87 12.57
N GLY A 123 -0.62 7.86 11.76
CA GLY A 123 -1.24 6.54 11.88
C GLY A 123 -0.80 5.59 10.78
N ALA A 124 -1.09 4.30 10.97
CA ALA A 124 -0.87 3.28 9.96
C ALA A 124 -1.98 2.23 9.98
N LEU A 125 -2.23 1.64 8.81
CA LEU A 125 -3.20 0.59 8.59
C LEU A 125 -2.52 -0.64 7.98
N LEU A 126 -2.84 -1.81 8.51
CA LEU A 126 -2.65 -3.08 7.84
C LEU A 126 -3.95 -3.43 7.10
N MET A 127 -3.82 -3.66 5.79
CA MET A 127 -4.92 -3.93 4.86
C MET A 127 -4.80 -5.37 4.37
N TYR A 128 -5.78 -6.21 4.72
CA TYR A 128 -5.73 -7.65 4.38
C TYR A 128 -7.11 -8.26 4.22
N SER A 129 -7.20 -9.34 3.46
CA SER A 129 -8.37 -10.20 3.35
C SER A 129 -7.94 -11.67 3.26
N MET A 130 -8.86 -12.62 3.47
CA MET A 130 -8.57 -14.04 3.23
C MET A 130 -8.26 -14.35 1.75
N LYS A 131 -8.57 -13.44 0.83
CA LYS A 131 -8.24 -13.58 -0.60
C LYS A 131 -6.80 -13.13 -0.90
N THR A 132 -6.13 -12.53 0.06
CA THR A 132 -4.81 -11.90 -0.07
C THR A 132 -3.82 -12.50 0.93
N GLU A 133 -3.96 -13.79 1.27
CA GLU A 133 -3.08 -14.47 2.25
C GLU A 133 -1.59 -14.41 1.87
N PHE A 134 -1.29 -14.18 0.59
CA PHE A 134 0.06 -14.00 0.05
C PHE A 134 0.40 -12.54 -0.24
N THR A 135 -0.30 -11.60 0.39
CA THR A 135 -0.08 -10.17 0.19
C THR A 135 -0.11 -9.43 1.52
N ILE A 136 0.84 -8.52 1.69
CA ILE A 136 0.88 -7.55 2.76
C ILE A 136 0.66 -6.18 2.12
N SER A 137 -0.43 -5.50 2.49
CA SER A 137 -0.69 -4.12 2.11
C SER A 137 -0.70 -3.25 3.37
N LEU A 138 0.27 -2.34 3.47
CA LEU A 138 0.43 -1.43 4.60
C LEU A 138 0.28 0.00 4.10
N PHE A 139 -0.48 0.81 4.82
CA PHE A 139 -0.56 2.24 4.62
C PHE A 139 -0.03 2.96 5.86
N ALA A 140 0.76 4.01 5.67
CA ALA A 140 1.19 4.92 6.73
C ALA A 140 0.95 6.37 6.32
N GLU A 141 0.47 7.16 7.27
CA GLU A 141 0.27 8.60 7.15
C GLU A 141 1.24 9.32 8.10
N TYR A 142 2.03 10.21 7.51
CA TYR A 142 2.86 11.18 8.21
C TYR A 142 2.30 12.59 7.99
N GLU A 143 2.88 13.59 8.66
CA GLU A 143 2.48 14.99 8.51
C GLU A 143 2.75 15.53 7.10
N ASP A 144 3.79 15.05 6.44
CA ASP A 144 4.31 15.54 5.16
C ASP A 144 4.11 14.57 3.99
N GLU A 145 3.88 13.27 4.24
CA GLU A 145 3.65 12.29 3.18
C GLU A 145 2.74 11.12 3.55
N TYR A 146 2.32 10.40 2.51
CA TYR A 146 1.72 9.08 2.60
C TYR A 146 2.67 8.03 2.05
N ILE A 147 2.71 6.86 2.70
CA ILE A 147 3.47 5.69 2.24
C ILE A 147 2.51 4.51 2.14
N HIS A 148 2.57 3.80 1.01
CA HIS A 148 1.98 2.49 0.85
C HIS A 148 3.09 1.48 0.58
N PHE A 149 3.20 0.48 1.44
CA PHE A 149 4.10 -0.66 1.27
C PHE A 149 3.28 -1.86 0.89
N TYR A 150 3.56 -2.42 -0.26
CA TYR A 150 2.93 -3.61 -0.79
C TYR A 150 3.99 -4.69 -0.96
N TRP A 151 3.74 -5.87 -0.43
CA TRP A 151 4.54 -7.07 -0.67
C TRP A 151 3.60 -8.19 -1.09
N ASP A 152 3.92 -8.90 -2.15
CA ASP A 152 3.20 -10.11 -2.55
C ASP A 152 4.16 -11.23 -2.92
N THR A 153 3.63 -12.44 -2.87
CA THR A 153 4.31 -13.66 -3.30
C THR A 153 3.34 -14.59 -4.03
N THR A 154 3.84 -15.41 -4.96
CA THR A 154 3.05 -16.49 -5.59
C THR A 154 3.40 -17.89 -5.10
N ALA A 155 4.28 -17.99 -4.09
CA ALA A 155 4.76 -19.24 -3.48
C ALA A 155 3.69 -20.00 -2.68
#